data_AF-A0A086Y8V2-F1
#
_entry.id   AF-A0A086Y8V2-F1
#
_cell.length_a   1.000
_cell.length_b   1.000
_cell.length_c   1.000
_cell.angle_alpha   90.00
_cell.angle_beta   90.00
_cell.angle_gamma   90.00
#
_symmetry.space_group_name_H-M   'P 1'
#
loop_
_entity.id
_entity.type
_entity.pdbx_description
1 polymer ?
#
loop_
_entity_poly.entity_id
_entity_poly.type
_entity_poly.pdbx_seq_one_letter_code
_entity_poly.pdbx_strand_id
1 'polypeptide(L)'
;MKKDVRRLQHLASLRLDLKLNTLRRETEAAETLRSEMRHLADRALLARREDERLGERHAVWVRQRMETLNLELANRLGRIEEARESATRAFGQEDALSLLAAKGK
;
A
#
# COMPACT_ATOMS: atom_id res chain seq x y z
N MET A 1 -10.46 36.84 5.89
CA MET A 1 -9.45 36.06 6.66
C MET A 1 -10.03 34.84 7.37
N LYS A 2 -10.87 34.95 8.43
CA LYS A 2 -11.38 33.74 9.15
C LYS A 2 -12.17 32.76 8.27
N LYS A 3 -13.00 33.26 7.34
CA LYS A 3 -13.73 32.44 6.37
C LYS A 3 -12.78 31.74 5.38
N ASP A 4 -11.72 32.40 4.97
CA ASP A 4 -10.75 31.88 4.00
C ASP A 4 -9.90 30.77 4.62
N VAL A 5 -9.42 30.97 5.85
CA VAL A 5 -8.68 29.93 6.61
C VAL A 5 -9.55 28.69 6.83
N ARG A 6 -10.83 28.84 7.17
CA ARG A 6 -11.76 27.70 7.31
C ARG A 6 -11.99 26.97 5.98
N ARG A 7 -12.09 27.69 4.87
CA ARG A 7 -12.21 27.06 3.53
C ARG A 7 -10.94 26.28 3.18
N LEU A 8 -9.77 26.85 3.45
CA LEU A 8 -8.48 26.18 3.23
C LEU A 8 -8.34 24.94 4.11
N GLN A 9 -8.73 25.01 5.39
CA GLN A 9 -8.74 23.86 6.29
C GLN A 9 -9.62 22.74 5.73
N HIS A 10 -10.85 23.05 5.30
CA HIS A 10 -11.75 22.05 4.72
C HIS A 10 -11.16 21.39 3.46
N LEU A 11 -10.54 22.16 2.56
CA LEU A 11 -9.86 21.62 1.39
C LEU A 11 -8.66 20.75 1.76
N ALA A 12 -7.93 21.10 2.82
CA ALA A 12 -6.83 20.30 3.33
C ALA A 12 -7.31 18.97 3.93
N SER A 13 -8.43 18.96 4.65
CA SER A 13 -9.05 17.72 5.14
C SER A 13 -9.48 16.81 3.98
N LEU A 14 -10.16 17.35 2.96
CA LEU A 14 -10.53 16.57 1.77
C LEU A 14 -9.30 16.01 1.03
N ARG A 15 -8.22 16.80 0.93
CA ARG A 15 -6.97 16.34 0.34
C ARG A 15 -6.34 15.21 1.16
N LEU A 16 -6.34 15.31 2.49
CA LEU A 16 -5.84 14.27 3.37
C LEU A 16 -6.62 12.97 3.18
N ASP A 17 -7.95 13.03 3.13
CA ASP A 17 -8.81 11.87 2.89
C ASP A 17 -8.47 11.17 1.57
N LEU A 18 -8.24 11.94 0.51
CA LEU A 18 -7.80 11.39 -0.78
C LEU A 18 -6.44 10.67 -0.66
N LYS A 19 -5.48 11.25 0.07
CA LYS A 19 -4.16 10.63 0.27
C LYS A 19 -4.23 9.36 1.12
N LEU A 20 -5.03 9.35 2.18
CA LEU A 20 -5.26 8.17 3.00
C LEU A 20 -5.94 7.06 2.21
N ASN A 21 -6.90 7.39 1.36
CA ASN A 21 -7.53 6.40 0.47
C ASN A 21 -6.55 5.79 -0.53
N THR A 22 -5.64 6.59 -1.10
CA THR A 22 -4.56 6.05 -1.95
C THR A 22 -3.66 5.09 -1.18
N LEU A 23 -3.19 5.50 0.01
CA LEU A 23 -2.33 4.67 0.86
C LEU A 23 -3.02 3.34 1.23
N ARG A 24 -4.30 3.41 1.58
CA ARG A 24 -5.12 2.23 1.89
C ARG A 24 -5.18 1.27 0.70
N ARG A 25 -5.51 1.75 -0.50
CA ARG A 25 -5.57 0.93 -1.71
C ARG A 25 -4.25 0.26 -2.05
N GLU A 26 -3.14 0.99 -1.92
CA GLU A 26 -1.81 0.41 -2.16
C GLU A 26 -1.48 -0.69 -1.14
N THR A 27 -1.88 -0.49 0.12
CA THR A 27 -1.69 -1.46 1.21
C THR A 27 -2.54 -2.73 1.00
N GLU A 28 -3.84 -2.59 0.69
CA GLU A 28 -4.74 -3.72 0.42
C GLU A 28 -4.26 -4.57 -0.76
N ALA A 29 -3.75 -3.93 -1.82
CA ALA A 29 -3.18 -4.63 -2.96
C ALA A 29 -1.87 -5.36 -2.63
N ALA A 30 -1.01 -4.79 -1.77
CA ALA A 30 0.19 -5.49 -1.29
C ALA A 30 -0.17 -6.70 -0.41
N GLU A 31 -1.21 -6.61 0.41
CA GLU A 31 -1.71 -7.73 1.20
C GLU A 31 -2.27 -8.85 0.32
N THR A 32 -2.99 -8.49 -0.74
CA THR A 32 -3.48 -9.45 -1.75
C THR A 32 -2.32 -10.20 -2.39
N LEU A 33 -1.29 -9.50 -2.86
CA LEU A 33 -0.08 -10.11 -3.42
C LEU A 33 0.62 -11.05 -2.42
N ARG A 34 0.77 -10.62 -1.15
CA ARG A 34 1.34 -11.49 -0.11
C ARG A 34 0.49 -12.74 0.14
N SER A 35 -0.83 -12.65 0.00
CA SER A 35 -1.72 -13.81 0.11
C SER A 35 -1.51 -14.78 -1.06
N GLU A 36 -1.41 -14.27 -2.28
CA GLU A 36 -1.10 -15.10 -3.46
C GLU A 36 0.25 -15.81 -3.34
N MET A 37 1.26 -15.09 -2.87
CA MET A 37 2.60 -15.64 -2.63
C MET A 37 2.57 -16.77 -1.59
N ARG A 38 1.84 -16.60 -0.49
CA ARG A 38 1.66 -17.65 0.53
C ARG A 38 0.97 -18.88 -0.07
N HIS A 39 -0.14 -18.68 -0.78
CA HIS A 39 -0.86 -19.78 -1.42
C HIS A 39 0.00 -20.52 -2.45
N LEU A 40 0.84 -19.81 -3.20
CA LEU A 40 1.78 -20.43 -4.13
C LEU A 40 2.84 -21.25 -3.40
N ALA A 41 3.39 -20.74 -2.30
CA ALA A 41 4.34 -21.48 -1.47
C ALA A 41 3.71 -22.74 -0.86
N ASP A 42 2.49 -22.65 -0.34
CA ASP A 42 1.76 -23.78 0.23
C ASP A 42 1.48 -24.86 -0.82
N ARG A 43 1.05 -24.46 -2.02
CA ARG A 43 0.86 -25.40 -3.14
C ARG A 43 2.17 -26.07 -3.57
N ALA A 44 3.27 -25.33 -3.60
CA ALA A 44 4.57 -25.90 -3.94
C ALA A 44 5.05 -26.92 -2.89
N LEU A 45 4.75 -26.68 -1.60
CA LEU A 45 5.04 -27.62 -0.52
C LEU A 45 4.22 -28.91 -0.64
N LEU A 46 2.94 -28.81 -0.99
CA LEU A 46 2.06 -29.97 -1.21
C LEU A 46 2.48 -30.78 -2.43
N ALA A 47 2.75 -30.13 -3.57
CA ALA A 47 3.16 -30.80 -4.80
C ALA A 47 4.47 -31.60 -4.64
N ARG A 48 5.40 -31.14 -3.80
CA ARG A 48 6.63 -31.89 -3.46
C ARG A 48 6.39 -33.19 -2.70
N ARG A 49 5.27 -33.31 -1.98
CA ARG A 49 4.94 -34.51 -1.20
C ARG A 49 4.23 -35.58 -2.03
N GLU A 50 3.57 -35.19 -3.11
CA GLU A 50 2.67 -36.07 -3.87
C GLU A 50 3.33 -36.69 -5.12
N ASP A 51 4.36 -36.09 -5.74
CA ASP A 51 4.95 -36.65 -6.96
C ASP A 51 6.39 -36.14 -7.28
N GLU A 52 7.42 -36.99 -7.14
CA GLU A 52 8.84 -36.60 -7.32
C GLU A 52 9.20 -36.21 -8.77
N ARG A 53 8.51 -36.76 -9.78
CA ARG A 53 8.85 -36.55 -11.21
C ARG A 53 8.21 -35.31 -11.84
N LEU A 54 7.02 -34.90 -11.37
CA LEU A 54 6.39 -33.62 -11.73
C LEU A 54 7.02 -32.43 -10.99
N GLY A 55 7.81 -32.72 -9.95
CA GLY A 55 8.43 -31.75 -9.05
C GLY A 55 9.40 -30.78 -9.72
N GLU A 56 10.19 -31.18 -10.73
CA GLU A 56 11.23 -30.30 -11.30
C GLU A 56 10.65 -29.17 -12.16
N ARG A 57 9.82 -29.47 -13.17
CA ARG A 57 9.19 -28.43 -14.01
C ARG A 57 8.27 -27.54 -13.19
N HIS A 58 7.52 -28.13 -12.25
CA HIS A 58 6.66 -27.38 -11.35
C HIS A 58 7.48 -26.48 -10.41
N ALA A 59 8.59 -26.95 -9.86
CA ALA A 59 9.47 -26.15 -9.01
C ALA A 59 10.13 -24.99 -9.76
N VAL A 60 10.52 -25.19 -11.04
CA VAL A 60 11.02 -24.10 -11.89
C VAL A 60 9.94 -23.05 -12.10
N TRP A 61 8.72 -23.47 -12.44
CA TRP A 61 7.59 -22.56 -12.62
C TRP A 61 7.24 -21.78 -11.35
N VAL A 62 7.17 -22.46 -10.19
CA VAL A 62 6.94 -21.82 -8.89
C VAL A 62 8.02 -20.77 -8.60
N ARG A 63 9.29 -21.10 -8.84
CA ARG A 63 10.41 -20.18 -8.62
C ARG A 63 10.29 -18.92 -9.48
N GLN A 64 10.06 -19.08 -10.78
CA GLN A 64 9.87 -17.96 -11.70
C GLN A 64 8.66 -17.09 -11.31
N ARG A 65 7.55 -17.72 -10.92
CA ARG A 65 6.36 -16.99 -10.49
C ARG A 65 6.61 -16.24 -9.18
N MET A 66 7.31 -16.84 -8.22
CA MET A 66 7.69 -16.16 -6.97
C MET A 66 8.64 -14.98 -7.21
N GLU A 67 9.58 -15.09 -8.14
CA GLU A 67 10.46 -13.97 -8.53
C GLU A 67 9.65 -12.80 -9.11
N THR A 68 8.67 -13.09 -9.96
CA THR A 68 7.77 -12.07 -10.51
C THR A 68 6.94 -11.39 -9.40
N LEU A 69 6.33 -12.19 -8.53
CA LEU A 69 5.53 -11.68 -7.40
C LEU A 69 6.38 -10.88 -6.41
N ASN A 70 7.63 -11.27 -6.17
CA ASN A 70 8.57 -10.53 -5.34
C ASN A 70 8.88 -9.14 -5.91
N LEU A 71 9.13 -9.05 -7.23
CA LEU A 71 9.35 -7.78 -7.93
C LEU A 71 8.09 -6.89 -7.87
N GLU A 72 6.91 -7.46 -8.10
CA GLU A 72 5.64 -6.76 -7.99
C GLU A 72 5.39 -6.23 -6.57
N LEU A 73 5.67 -7.05 -5.54
CA LEU A 73 5.56 -6.66 -4.14
C LEU A 73 6.55 -5.55 -3.78
N ALA A 74 7.81 -5.64 -4.20
CA ALA A 74 8.81 -4.60 -3.97
C ALA A 74 8.38 -3.25 -4.57
N ASN A 75 7.92 -3.27 -5.82
CA ASN A 75 7.37 -2.09 -6.48
C ASN A 75 6.14 -1.53 -5.75
N ARG A 76 5.28 -2.39 -5.19
CA ARG A 76 4.11 -1.96 -4.41
C ARG A 76 4.52 -1.34 -3.07
N LEU A 77 5.53 -1.88 -2.39
CA LEU A 77 6.05 -1.32 -1.14
C LEU A 77 6.63 0.07 -1.36
N GLY A 78 7.35 0.31 -2.45
CA GLY A 78 7.80 1.66 -2.81
C GLY A 78 6.64 2.64 -2.99
N ARG A 79 5.57 2.25 -3.70
CA ARG A 79 4.35 3.09 -3.83
C ARG A 79 3.64 3.33 -2.50
N ILE A 80 3.64 2.37 -1.58
CA ILE A 80 3.10 2.55 -0.21
C ILE A 80 3.91 3.60 0.53
N GLU A 81 5.25 3.56 0.45
CA GLU A 81 6.12 4.56 1.09
C GLU A 81 5.87 5.96 0.52
N GLU A 82 5.80 6.10 -0.80
CA GLU A 82 5.46 7.37 -1.46
C GLU A 82 4.08 7.89 -1.03
N ALA A 83 3.07 7.00 -0.99
CA ALA A 83 1.73 7.35 -0.57
C ALA A 83 1.69 7.77 0.92
N ARG A 84 2.45 7.07 1.78
CA ARG A 84 2.60 7.39 3.20
C ARG A 84 3.20 8.78 3.38
N GLU A 85 4.32 9.06 2.72
CA GLU A 85 4.94 10.39 2.77
C GLU A 85 4.03 11.49 2.24
N SER A 86 3.25 11.20 1.19
CA SER A 86 2.25 12.13 0.68
C SER A 86 1.15 12.42 1.69
N ALA A 87 0.64 11.39 2.37
CA ALA A 87 -0.38 11.52 3.41
C ALA A 87 0.16 12.28 4.64
N THR A 88 1.36 11.97 5.11
CA THR A 88 2.01 12.67 6.23
C THR A 88 2.17 14.16 5.95
N ARG A 89 2.60 14.53 4.73
CA ARG A 89 2.68 15.95 4.33
C ARG A 89 1.32 16.63 4.28
N ALA A 90 0.29 15.95 3.76
CA ALA A 90 -1.08 16.49 3.75
C ALA A 90 -1.63 16.68 5.17
N PHE A 91 -1.33 15.75 6.08
CA PHE A 91 -1.69 15.85 7.49
C PHE A 91 -1.06 17.07 8.15
N GLY A 92 0.25 17.29 7.98
CA GLY A 92 0.91 18.48 8.55
C GLY A 92 0.36 19.81 8.01
N GLN A 93 -0.12 19.84 6.77
CA GLN A 93 -0.79 21.02 6.19
C GLN A 93 -2.17 21.25 6.81
N GLU A 94 -2.95 20.19 6.98
CA GLU A 94 -4.26 20.24 7.64
C GLU A 94 -4.12 20.72 9.09
N ASP A 95 -3.19 20.13 9.84
CA ASP A 95 -2.94 20.46 11.24
C ASP A 95 -2.52 21.93 11.42
N ALA A 96 -1.61 22.42 10.58
CA ALA A 96 -1.21 23.83 10.60
C ALA A 96 -2.40 24.78 10.33
N LEU A 97 -3.28 24.44 9.39
CA LEU A 97 -4.48 25.22 9.09
C LEU A 97 -5.52 25.14 10.23
N SER A 98 -5.67 23.97 10.85
CA SER A 98 -6.49 23.74 12.04
C SER A 98 -6.03 24.63 13.21
N LEU A 99 -4.72 24.71 13.46
CA LEU A 99 -4.14 25.58 14.47
C LEU A 99 -4.37 27.07 14.16
N LEU A 100 -4.23 27.50 12.91
CA LEU A 100 -4.51 28.89 12.48
C LEU A 100 -5.99 29.24 12.62
N ALA A 101 -6.89 28.32 12.28
CA ALA A 101 -8.33 28.50 12.46
C ALA A 101 -8.72 28.64 13.94
N ALA A 102 -8.02 27.93 14.83
CA ALA A 102 -8.25 27.96 16.27
C ALA A 102 -7.68 29.20 16.97
N LYS A 103 -6.45 29.63 16.63
CA LYS A 103 -5.79 30.84 17.18
C LYS A 103 -6.48 32.14 16.83
N GLY A 104 -7.31 32.15 15.78
CA GLY A 104 -8.14 33.30 15.43
C GLY A 104 -9.39 33.46 16.28
N LYS A 105 -9.57 32.75 17.40
CA LYS A 105 -10.67 33.02 18.35
C LYS A 105 -10.36 34.21 19.24
#